data_AF-A0A6P0J5E9-F1
#
_entry.id   AF-A0A6P0J5E9-F1
#
_cell.length_a   1.000
_cell.length_b   1.000
_cell.length_c   1.000
_cell.angle_alpha   90.00
_cell.angle_beta   90.00
_cell.angle_gamma   90.00
#
_symmetry.space_group_name_H-M   'P 1'
#
loop_
_entity.id
_entity.type
_entity.pdbx_description
1 polymer ?
#
loop_
_entity_poly.entity_id
_entity_poly.type
_entity_poly.pdbx_seq_one_letter_code
_entity_poly.pdbx_strand_id
1 'polypeptide(L)'
;MDNKMDSKLNYCLDPEKLTNFAKEHCEAYAQADPFPHIIMDNFFPEEILDNILNEFPKADAIDWQKFEAAPEKKLASKSEIQMGEYTRFFLYQLNSSTFINFLENLTGIDGIIPDPHFVGGGLHQIEKGGYLKIHADFNRHTKLRLDRRLNLLIYLN
;
A
#
# COMPACT_ATOMS: atom_id res chain seq x y z
N MET A 1 37.01 11.68 -11.31
CA MET A 1 35.75 11.27 -11.97
C MET A 1 34.69 11.31 -10.90
N ASP A 2 34.03 12.47 -10.79
CA ASP A 2 32.97 12.69 -9.82
C ASP A 2 31.74 11.89 -10.25
N ASN A 3 31.59 10.69 -9.69
CA ASN A 3 30.34 9.97 -9.74
C ASN A 3 29.39 10.71 -8.79
N LYS A 4 28.77 11.79 -9.28
CA LYS A 4 27.52 12.27 -8.70
C LYS A 4 26.57 11.07 -8.79
N MET A 5 26.33 10.42 -7.65
CA MET A 5 25.12 9.63 -7.47
C MET A 5 23.97 10.63 -7.63
N ASP A 6 23.49 10.82 -8.86
CA ASP A 6 22.17 11.38 -9.10
C ASP A 6 21.22 10.50 -8.30
N SER A 7 20.74 11.03 -7.18
CA SER A 7 19.71 10.36 -6.40
C SER A 7 18.51 10.17 -7.32
N LYS A 8 18.29 8.93 -7.78
CA LYS A 8 17.13 8.56 -8.61
C LYS A 8 15.78 8.72 -7.89
N LEU A 9 15.81 9.02 -6.59
CA LEU A 9 14.63 9.15 -5.75
C LEU A 9 14.38 10.64 -5.48
N ASN A 10 13.41 11.21 -6.20
CA ASN A 10 13.03 12.63 -6.14
C ASN A 10 11.69 12.87 -5.43
N TYR A 11 11.13 11.87 -4.77
CA TYR A 11 9.80 11.98 -4.16
C TYR A 11 9.79 11.59 -2.69
N CYS A 12 9.37 12.54 -1.87
CA CYS A 12 8.98 12.29 -0.49
C CYS A 12 7.52 12.67 -0.30
N LEU A 13 6.82 11.97 0.60
CA LEU A 13 5.49 12.37 1.05
C LEU A 13 5.53 13.81 1.58
N ASP A 14 4.60 14.64 1.10
CA ASP A 14 4.40 16.01 1.56
C ASP A 14 3.55 16.00 2.85
N PRO A 15 4.13 16.29 4.03
CA PRO A 15 3.40 16.22 5.30
C PRO A 15 2.28 17.27 5.39
N GLU A 16 2.42 18.42 4.74
CA GLU A 16 1.42 19.48 4.77
C GLU A 16 0.21 19.09 3.91
N LYS A 17 0.46 18.59 2.69
CA LYS A 17 -0.59 18.02 1.83
C LYS A 17 -1.36 16.91 2.56
N LEU A 18 -0.66 15.98 3.19
CA LEU A 18 -1.28 14.87 3.93
C LEU A 18 -2.11 15.39 5.12
N THR A 19 -1.57 16.33 5.89
CA THR A 19 -2.27 16.90 7.05
C THR A 19 -3.54 17.64 6.64
N ASN A 20 -3.48 18.44 5.57
CA ASN A 20 -4.63 19.18 5.07
C ASN A 20 -5.70 18.21 4.54
N PHE A 21 -5.30 17.19 3.77
CA PHE A 21 -6.21 16.16 3.30
C PHE A 21 -6.91 15.44 4.46
N ALA A 22 -6.17 15.02 5.50
CA ALA A 22 -6.77 14.36 6.66
C ALA A 22 -7.81 15.25 7.35
N LYS A 23 -7.52 16.54 7.54
CA LYS A 23 -8.46 17.49 8.15
C LYS A 23 -9.72 17.69 7.33
N GLU A 24 -9.58 17.74 6.01
CA GLU A 24 -10.70 17.95 5.09
C GLU A 24 -11.61 16.72 4.97
N HIS A 25 -11.06 15.52 5.19
CA HIS A 25 -11.74 14.27 4.85
C HIS A 25 -12.01 13.31 6.02
N CYS A 26 -11.57 13.60 7.24
CA CYS A 26 -11.76 12.70 8.39
C CYS A 26 -13.25 12.44 8.70
N GLU A 27 -14.10 13.46 8.63
CA GLU A 27 -15.55 13.29 8.82
C GLU A 27 -16.16 12.41 7.72
N ALA A 28 -15.76 12.65 6.46
CA ALA A 28 -16.24 11.86 5.32
C ALA A 28 -15.83 10.38 5.44
N TYR A 29 -14.59 10.11 5.87
CA TYR A 29 -14.12 8.75 6.15
C TYR A 29 -14.97 8.10 7.25
N ALA A 30 -15.16 8.79 8.38
CA ALA A 30 -15.85 8.23 9.55
C ALA A 30 -17.34 7.95 9.30
N GLN A 31 -17.99 8.75 8.46
CA GLN A 31 -19.42 8.64 8.16
C GLN A 31 -19.73 7.82 6.90
N ALA A 32 -18.70 7.28 6.22
CA ALA A 32 -18.91 6.47 5.04
C ALA A 32 -19.70 5.18 5.36
N ASP A 33 -20.60 4.80 4.45
CA ASP A 33 -21.46 3.62 4.55
C ASP A 33 -21.06 2.59 3.47
N PRO A 34 -21.03 1.28 3.75
CA PRO A 34 -21.53 0.58 4.96
C PRO A 34 -20.54 0.50 6.13
N PHE A 35 -19.35 1.06 5.98
CA PHE A 35 -18.32 1.14 7.02
C PHE A 35 -17.35 2.28 6.71
N PRO A 36 -16.56 2.76 7.70
CA PRO A 36 -15.61 3.83 7.47
C PRO A 36 -14.59 3.50 6.37
N HIS A 37 -14.56 4.31 5.31
CA HIS A 37 -13.67 4.14 4.17
C HIS A 37 -13.55 5.46 3.40
N ILE A 38 -12.53 5.55 2.54
CA ILE A 38 -12.35 6.66 1.62
C ILE A 38 -11.68 6.19 0.33
N ILE A 39 -12.03 6.83 -0.78
CA ILE A 39 -11.38 6.66 -2.08
C ILE A 39 -10.62 7.95 -2.38
N MET A 40 -9.36 7.83 -2.78
CA MET A 40 -8.46 8.96 -3.03
C MET A 40 -7.95 8.89 -4.48
N ASP A 41 -8.67 9.53 -5.39
CA ASP A 41 -8.30 9.57 -6.80
C ASP A 41 -7.11 10.51 -7.02
N ASN A 42 -6.12 10.08 -7.83
CA ASN A 42 -4.94 10.87 -8.20
C ASN A 42 -4.16 11.43 -7.00
N PHE A 43 -4.10 10.66 -5.90
CA PHE A 43 -3.53 11.13 -4.64
C PHE A 43 -2.00 11.27 -4.68
N PHE A 44 -1.33 10.33 -5.36
CA PHE A 44 0.12 10.33 -5.56
C PHE A 44 0.48 10.88 -6.95
N PRO A 45 1.65 11.51 -7.13
CA PRO A 45 2.06 11.97 -8.46
C PRO A 45 2.20 10.81 -9.46
N GLU A 46 1.62 10.97 -10.65
CA GLU A 46 1.61 9.94 -11.70
C GLU A 46 3.03 9.45 -12.04
N GLU A 47 4.01 10.35 -12.16
CA GLU A 47 5.41 9.99 -12.46
C GLU A 47 6.00 8.96 -11.48
N ILE A 48 5.58 8.99 -10.21
CA ILE A 48 6.06 8.04 -9.20
C ILE A 48 5.39 6.68 -9.37
N LEU A 49 4.08 6.68 -9.67
CA LEU A 49 3.33 5.46 -9.95
C LEU A 49 3.78 4.81 -11.28
N ASP A 50 4.14 5.62 -12.28
CA ASP A 50 4.70 5.15 -13.56
C ASP A 50 6.03 4.43 -13.35
N ASN A 51 6.91 4.98 -12.52
CA ASN A 51 8.17 4.32 -12.17
C ASN A 51 7.94 2.96 -11.48
N ILE A 52 6.97 2.89 -10.57
CA ILE A 52 6.57 1.64 -9.90
C ILE A 52 6.00 0.65 -10.93
N LEU A 53 5.12 1.11 -11.82
CA LEU A 53 4.50 0.27 -12.85
C LEU A 53 5.54 -0.30 -13.82
N ASN A 54 6.53 0.51 -14.21
CA ASN A 54 7.61 0.11 -15.11
C ASN A 54 8.50 -1.00 -14.53
N GLU A 55 8.68 -1.06 -13.21
CA GLU A 55 9.42 -2.13 -12.54
C GLU A 55 8.53 -3.21 -11.92
N PHE A 56 7.20 -3.08 -12.04
CA PHE A 56 6.26 -4.04 -11.47
C PHE A 56 6.47 -5.41 -12.14
N PRO A 57 6.73 -6.47 -11.36
CA PRO A 57 7.11 -7.75 -11.93
C PRO A 57 5.97 -8.39 -12.70
N LYS A 58 6.30 -9.04 -13.82
CA LYS A 58 5.36 -9.92 -14.53
C LYS A 58 5.04 -11.16 -13.69
N ALA A 59 3.93 -11.83 -14.03
CA ALA A 59 3.43 -13.02 -13.34
C ALA A 59 4.42 -14.20 -13.28
N ASP A 60 5.42 -14.22 -14.17
CA ASP A 60 6.46 -15.24 -14.29
C ASP A 60 7.87 -14.75 -13.91
N ALA A 61 8.02 -13.47 -13.53
CA ALA A 61 9.33 -12.85 -13.33
C ALA A 61 9.93 -13.07 -11.94
N ILE A 62 9.10 -13.34 -10.93
CA ILE A 62 9.52 -13.49 -9.53
C ILE A 62 8.85 -14.71 -8.88
N ASP A 63 9.29 -15.06 -7.67
CA ASP A 63 8.70 -16.12 -6.85
C ASP A 63 7.40 -15.63 -6.21
N TRP A 64 6.34 -15.61 -7.03
CA TRP A 64 5.00 -15.24 -6.61
C TRP A 64 4.40 -16.32 -5.72
N GLN A 65 3.78 -15.89 -4.61
CA GLN A 65 2.83 -16.72 -3.91
C GLN A 65 1.55 -16.82 -4.76
N LYS A 66 1.30 -18.02 -5.29
CA LYS A 66 0.12 -18.30 -6.11
C LYS A 66 -1.02 -18.79 -5.23
N PHE A 67 -2.16 -18.14 -5.35
CA PHE A 67 -3.41 -18.60 -4.78
C PHE A 67 -4.32 -19.03 -5.92
N GLU A 68 -4.72 -20.29 -5.91
CA GLU A 68 -5.67 -20.85 -6.88
C GLU A 68 -6.62 -21.80 -6.16
N ALA A 69 -7.68 -21.22 -5.63
CA ALA A 69 -8.70 -21.93 -4.87
C ALA A 69 -10.08 -21.32 -5.14
N ALA A 70 -11.14 -21.98 -4.67
CA ALA A 70 -12.51 -21.50 -4.86
C ALA A 70 -12.77 -20.03 -4.45
N PRO A 71 -12.15 -19.45 -3.40
CA PRO A 71 -12.36 -18.04 -3.05
C PRO A 71 -11.48 -17.06 -3.82
N GLU A 72 -10.36 -17.50 -4.38
CA GLU A 72 -9.37 -16.58 -4.96
C GLU A 72 -8.49 -17.23 -6.04
N LYS A 73 -8.20 -16.44 -7.07
CA LYS A 73 -7.20 -16.70 -8.09
C LYS A 73 -6.37 -15.44 -8.29
N LYS A 74 -5.21 -15.38 -7.63
CA LYS A 74 -4.33 -14.19 -7.60
C LYS A 74 -2.87 -14.56 -7.32
N LEU A 75 -1.98 -13.60 -7.58
CA LEU A 75 -0.58 -13.63 -7.21
C LEU A 75 -0.34 -12.60 -6.11
N ALA A 76 0.52 -12.92 -5.15
CA ALA A 76 0.98 -11.96 -4.15
C ALA A 76 2.48 -12.11 -3.84
N SER A 77 3.14 -11.02 -3.46
CA SER A 77 4.50 -11.04 -2.95
C SER A 77 4.71 -9.97 -1.89
N LYS A 78 5.15 -10.41 -0.71
CA LYS A 78 5.62 -9.56 0.39
C LYS A 78 7.14 -9.41 0.42
N SER A 79 7.83 -9.98 -0.57
CA SER A 79 9.29 -10.10 -0.55
C SER A 79 9.92 -8.82 -1.10
N GLU A 80 10.41 -7.97 -0.20
CA GLU A 80 11.01 -6.68 -0.55
C GLU A 80 12.27 -6.80 -1.41
N ILE A 81 12.95 -7.94 -1.35
CA ILE A 81 14.14 -8.20 -2.20
C ILE A 81 13.77 -8.52 -3.65
N GLN A 82 12.50 -8.83 -3.92
CA GLN A 82 11.97 -9.10 -5.27
C GLN A 82 11.29 -7.86 -5.86
N MET A 83 11.19 -6.77 -5.08
CA MET A 83 10.65 -5.48 -5.53
C MET A 83 11.78 -4.63 -6.09
N GLY A 84 11.47 -3.84 -7.12
CA GLY A 84 12.39 -2.81 -7.59
C GLY A 84 12.54 -1.66 -6.58
N GLU A 85 13.47 -0.76 -6.88
CA GLU A 85 13.89 0.29 -5.94
C GLU A 85 12.78 1.30 -5.67
N TYR A 86 12.01 1.67 -6.70
CA TYR A 86 10.93 2.65 -6.59
C TYR A 86 9.78 2.13 -5.74
N THR A 87 9.38 0.89 -5.96
CA THR A 87 8.30 0.18 -5.27
C THR A 87 8.65 0.00 -3.81
N ARG A 88 9.85 -0.52 -3.52
CA ARG A 88 10.30 -0.73 -2.14
C ARG A 88 10.38 0.60 -1.39
N PHE A 89 10.98 1.62 -2.01
CA PHE A 89 11.08 2.94 -1.39
C PHE A 89 9.70 3.56 -1.13
N PHE A 90 8.78 3.49 -2.09
CA PHE A 90 7.41 3.96 -1.93
C PHE A 90 6.69 3.25 -0.79
N LEU A 91 6.74 1.92 -0.73
CA LEU A 91 6.12 1.14 0.36
C LEU A 91 6.73 1.46 1.73
N TYR A 92 8.03 1.78 1.82
CA TYR A 92 8.65 2.26 3.05
C TYR A 92 8.13 3.62 3.48
N GLN A 93 7.89 4.53 2.54
CA GLN A 93 7.27 5.82 2.86
C GLN A 93 5.86 5.63 3.41
N LEU A 94 5.08 4.68 2.89
CA LEU A 94 3.75 4.35 3.42
C LEU A 94 3.78 3.71 4.82
N ASN A 95 4.94 3.23 5.27
CA ASN A 95 5.15 2.74 6.64
C ASN A 95 5.90 3.75 7.53
N SER A 96 6.21 4.95 7.01
CA SER A 96 6.91 5.99 7.75
C SER A 96 6.00 6.68 8.77
N SER A 97 6.58 7.28 9.82
CA SER A 97 5.82 8.07 10.79
C SER A 97 5.01 9.19 10.15
N THR A 98 5.50 9.80 9.08
CA THR A 98 4.78 10.83 8.31
C THR A 98 3.44 10.30 7.79
N PHE A 99 3.45 9.11 7.18
CA PHE A 99 2.24 8.51 6.64
C PHE A 99 1.34 7.92 7.72
N ILE A 100 1.93 7.34 8.77
CA ILE A 100 1.15 6.80 9.89
C ILE A 100 0.40 7.92 10.62
N ASN A 101 1.05 9.05 10.94
CA ASN A 101 0.38 10.20 11.52
C ASN A 101 -0.75 10.72 10.63
N PHE A 102 -0.58 10.68 9.30
CA PHE A 102 -1.64 11.01 8.35
C PHE A 102 -2.85 10.06 8.51
N LEU A 103 -2.62 8.75 8.53
CA LEU A 103 -3.69 7.76 8.71
C LEU A 103 -4.38 7.90 10.07
N GLU A 104 -3.64 8.15 11.16
CA GLU A 104 -4.24 8.35 12.48
C GLU A 104 -5.18 9.57 12.47
N ASN A 105 -4.74 10.69 11.91
CA ASN A 105 -5.57 11.90 11.80
C ASN A 105 -6.78 11.71 10.88
N LEU A 106 -6.62 11.02 9.75
CA LEU A 106 -7.70 10.78 8.80
C LEU A 106 -8.75 9.82 9.37
N THR A 107 -8.31 8.79 10.09
CA THR A 107 -9.19 7.69 10.51
C THR A 107 -9.67 7.80 11.95
N GLY A 108 -9.04 8.63 12.78
CA GLY A 108 -9.29 8.73 14.22
C GLY A 108 -8.83 7.51 15.02
N ILE A 109 -7.98 6.66 14.45
CA ILE A 109 -7.41 5.49 15.12
C ILE A 109 -6.01 5.85 15.60
N ASP A 110 -5.83 5.98 16.91
CA ASP A 110 -4.53 6.30 17.51
C ASP A 110 -3.65 5.05 17.69
N GLY A 111 -2.33 5.24 17.67
CA GLY A 111 -1.34 4.21 17.97
C GLY A 111 -1.20 3.15 16.86
N ILE A 112 -1.40 3.54 15.60
CA ILE A 112 -1.23 2.64 14.46
C ILE A 112 0.24 2.23 14.37
N ILE A 113 0.48 0.92 14.36
CA ILE A 113 1.81 0.35 14.18
C ILE A 113 1.91 -0.13 12.72
N PRO A 114 2.85 0.40 11.90
CA PRO A 114 3.07 -0.08 10.53
C PRO A 114 3.52 -1.55 10.54
N ASP A 115 3.22 -2.27 9.45
CA ASP A 115 3.70 -3.64 9.26
C ASP A 115 4.91 -3.66 8.32
N PRO A 116 6.15 -3.68 8.84
CA PRO A 116 7.36 -3.74 8.02
C PRO A 116 7.57 -5.11 7.36
N HIS A 117 6.66 -6.08 7.54
CA HIS A 117 6.76 -7.42 6.97
C HIS A 117 5.74 -7.67 5.85
N PHE A 118 4.90 -6.67 5.54
CA PHE A 118 3.88 -6.73 4.49
C PHE A 118 3.05 -8.02 4.54
N VAL A 119 2.65 -8.48 5.73
CA VAL A 119 1.82 -9.68 5.90
C VAL A 119 0.43 -9.40 5.33
N GLY A 120 0.13 -10.04 4.19
CA GLY A 120 -1.05 -9.77 3.37
C GLY A 120 -1.05 -8.39 2.70
N GLY A 121 0.09 -7.71 2.70
CA GLY A 121 0.36 -6.52 1.90
C GLY A 121 1.37 -6.82 0.79
N GLY A 122 2.05 -5.78 0.31
CA GLY A 122 3.01 -5.89 -0.78
C GLY A 122 2.34 -5.96 -2.15
N LEU A 123 3.01 -6.62 -3.10
CA LEU A 123 2.55 -6.71 -4.47
C LEU A 123 1.39 -7.68 -4.60
N HIS A 124 0.36 -7.29 -5.34
CA HIS A 124 -0.76 -8.15 -5.69
C HIS A 124 -1.04 -8.02 -7.18
N GLN A 125 -1.32 -9.13 -7.84
CA GLN A 125 -1.68 -9.16 -9.25
C GLN A 125 -2.84 -10.12 -9.47
N ILE A 126 -3.87 -9.65 -10.18
CA ILE A 126 -5.01 -10.46 -10.63
C ILE A 126 -4.98 -10.46 -12.15
N GLU A 127 -4.61 -11.59 -12.74
CA GLU A 127 -4.56 -11.75 -14.19
C GLU A 127 -5.96 -11.90 -14.80
N LYS A 128 -6.05 -11.89 -16.13
CA LYS A 128 -7.33 -12.13 -16.83
C LYS A 128 -7.94 -13.47 -16.38
N GLY A 129 -9.16 -13.42 -15.86
CA GLY A 129 -9.86 -14.58 -15.29
C GLY A 129 -9.51 -14.89 -13.83
N GLY A 130 -8.62 -14.12 -13.22
CA GLY A 130 -8.39 -14.10 -11.78
C GLY A 130 -9.54 -13.41 -11.02
N TYR A 131 -9.62 -13.66 -9.71
CA TYR A 131 -10.68 -13.13 -8.87
C TYR A 131 -10.29 -13.15 -7.39
N LEU A 132 -10.97 -12.33 -6.59
CA LEU A 132 -11.00 -12.40 -5.14
C LEU A 132 -12.45 -12.22 -4.72
N LYS A 133 -13.08 -13.27 -4.19
CA LYS A 133 -14.51 -13.24 -3.82
C LYS A 133 -14.73 -12.39 -2.57
N ILE A 134 -15.97 -11.97 -2.33
CA ILE A 134 -16.37 -11.24 -1.12
C ILE A 134 -15.94 -12.03 0.12
N HIS A 135 -15.24 -11.36 1.03
CA HIS A 135 -14.80 -11.90 2.30
C HIS A 135 -14.65 -10.75 3.31
N ALA A 136 -14.71 -11.09 4.60
CA ALA A 136 -14.13 -10.24 5.61
C ALA A 136 -12.62 -10.51 5.66
N ASP A 137 -11.82 -9.46 5.68
CA ASP A 137 -10.37 -9.62 5.74
C ASP A 137 -9.92 -10.16 7.10
N PHE A 138 -8.74 -10.76 7.15
CA PHE A 138 -8.20 -11.28 8.40
C PHE A 138 -7.86 -10.12 9.35
N ASN A 139 -8.22 -10.28 10.62
CA ASN A 139 -8.15 -9.21 11.62
C ASN A 139 -6.93 -9.32 12.55
N ARG A 140 -6.05 -10.31 12.37
CA ARG A 140 -4.93 -10.56 13.28
C ARG A 140 -3.60 -10.71 12.56
N HIS A 141 -2.60 -9.95 13.00
CA HIS A 141 -1.22 -10.08 12.55
C HIS A 141 -0.46 -11.06 13.45
N THR A 142 -0.26 -12.30 13.00
CA THR A 142 0.27 -13.39 13.85
C THR A 142 1.68 -13.15 14.39
N LYS A 143 2.59 -12.60 13.58
CA LYS A 143 3.99 -12.35 13.99
C LYS A 143 4.14 -11.24 15.02
N LEU A 144 3.51 -10.07 14.78
CA LEU A 144 3.50 -8.94 15.72
C LEU A 144 2.51 -9.10 16.88
N ARG A 145 1.55 -10.04 16.78
CA ARG A 145 0.47 -10.29 17.75
C ARG A 145 -0.43 -9.07 17.98
N LEU A 146 -0.69 -8.32 16.91
CA LEU A 146 -1.54 -7.13 16.89
C LEU A 146 -2.83 -7.41 16.09
N ASP A 147 -3.83 -6.56 16.29
CA ASP A 147 -5.02 -6.54 15.45
C ASP A 147 -4.78 -5.66 14.22
N ARG A 148 -5.26 -6.10 13.05
CA ARG A 148 -5.25 -5.30 11.83
C ARG A 148 -6.38 -4.29 11.89
N ARG A 149 -6.02 -3.01 11.78
CA ARG A 149 -6.94 -1.89 11.95
C ARG A 149 -7.36 -1.23 10.65
N LEU A 150 -6.46 -1.20 9.66
CA LEU A 150 -6.67 -0.54 8.38
C LEU A 150 -6.17 -1.42 7.23
N ASN A 151 -6.88 -1.32 6.11
CA ASN A 151 -6.42 -1.80 4.81
C ASN A 151 -6.23 -0.61 3.88
N LEU A 152 -5.06 -0.52 3.28
CA LEU A 152 -4.73 0.46 2.24
C LEU A 152 -4.49 -0.30 0.95
N LEU A 153 -5.21 0.09 -0.10
CA LEU A 153 -5.07 -0.47 -1.44
C LEU A 153 -4.68 0.65 -2.40
N ILE A 154 -3.67 0.38 -3.21
CA ILE A 154 -3.23 1.27 -4.29
C ILE A 154 -3.38 0.50 -5.58
N TYR A 155 -4.19 1.03 -6.47
CA TYR A 155 -4.45 0.44 -7.78
C TYR A 155 -3.53 1.08 -8.82
N LEU A 156 -2.85 0.24 -9.59
CA LEU A 156 -1.95 0.63 -10.69
C LEU A 156 -2.53 0.12 -12.01
N ASN A 157 -3.77 0.52 -12.32
CA ASN A 157 -4.54 0.02 -13.47
C ASN A 157 -4.51 0.99 -14.66
#